data_AF-A0A5B9QHS0-F1
#
_entry.id   AF-A0A5B9QHS0-F1
#
_cell.length_a   1.000
_cell.length_b   1.000
_cell.length_c   1.000
_cell.angle_alpha   90.00
_cell.angle_beta   90.00
_cell.angle_gamma   90.00
#
_symmetry.space_group_name_H-M   'P 1'
#
loop_
_entity.id
_entity.type
_entity.pdbx_description
1 polymer ?
#
loop_
_entity_poly.entity_id
_entity_poly.type
_entity_poly.pdbx_seq_one_letter_code
_entity_poly.pdbx_strand_id
1 'polypeptide(L)'
;MAKIEDSDVDAFMRRFWLILLVCFLVLVVPIFLAAWYMERRLDTVADALRFQAPQAMDESLLDEKLELLTAHPVQGQTVYVPAYSHVYHEDGKPHLLTITLSVRNTSLDRPIIVSSVRYYNTKGNEVKSYLDKPLPLGPLATTEFLIERDDTSGGSGANFLVEWVSNEPVTEPIIEAVMIDTRSQQGISFARSGKVIKEKSPENENPMTN
;
A
#
# COMPACT_ATOMS: atom_id res chain seq x y z
N MET A 1 28.77 -79.14 -48.74
CA MET A 1 28.18 -78.87 -47.41
C MET A 1 29.28 -78.34 -46.51
N ALA A 2 29.34 -77.03 -46.27
CA ALA A 2 30.35 -76.43 -45.39
C ALA A 2 29.93 -76.65 -43.93
N LYS A 3 30.81 -77.28 -43.16
CA LYS A 3 30.63 -77.66 -41.75
C LYS A 3 30.99 -76.44 -40.91
N ILE A 4 29.99 -75.77 -40.35
CA ILE A 4 30.18 -74.63 -39.45
C ILE A 4 30.83 -75.18 -38.17
N GLU A 5 31.99 -74.64 -37.82
CA GLU A 5 32.81 -75.08 -36.69
C GLU A 5 32.19 -74.55 -35.38
N ASP A 6 32.06 -75.42 -34.36
CA ASP A 6 31.37 -75.12 -33.09
C ASP A 6 31.89 -73.83 -32.41
N SER A 7 33.16 -73.48 -32.63
CA SER A 7 33.80 -72.27 -32.12
C SER A 7 33.21 -70.97 -32.67
N ASP A 8 32.72 -70.96 -33.92
CA ASP A 8 32.12 -69.78 -34.54
C ASP A 8 30.73 -69.49 -33.95
N VAL A 9 29.99 -70.54 -33.59
CA VAL A 9 28.68 -70.44 -32.94
C VAL A 9 28.82 -69.89 -31.52
N ASP A 10 29.80 -70.35 -30.75
CA ASP A 10 30.07 -69.84 -29.40
C ASP A 10 30.56 -68.38 -29.39
N ALA A 11 31.35 -67.98 -30.39
CA ALA A 11 31.78 -66.60 -30.56
C ALA A 11 30.60 -65.70 -30.96
N PHE A 12 29.70 -66.21 -31.83
CA PHE A 12 28.47 -65.52 -32.22
C PHE A 12 27.50 -65.37 -31.05
N MET A 13 27.24 -66.44 -30.29
CA MET A 13 26.34 -66.43 -29.14
C MET A 13 26.83 -65.49 -28.04
N ARG A 14 28.15 -65.44 -27.77
CA ARG A 14 28.74 -64.47 -26.82
C ARG A 14 28.55 -63.02 -27.28
N ARG A 15 28.79 -62.72 -28.56
CA ARG A 15 28.58 -61.37 -29.12
C ARG A 15 27.10 -60.97 -29.10
N PHE A 16 26.21 -61.90 -29.42
CA PHE A 16 24.77 -61.67 -29.38
C PHE A 16 24.27 -61.39 -27.96
N TRP A 17 24.72 -62.17 -26.97
CA TRP A 17 24.34 -61.96 -25.57
C TRP A 17 24.91 -60.65 -25.01
N LEU A 18 26.14 -60.26 -25.41
CA LEU A 18 26.70 -58.95 -25.08
C LEU A 18 25.88 -57.80 -25.68
N ILE A 19 25.42 -57.91 -26.92
CA ILE A 19 24.57 -56.89 -27.56
C ILE A 19 23.22 -56.79 -26.84
N LEU A 20 22.58 -57.93 -26.54
CA LEU A 20 21.33 -57.94 -25.79
C LEU A 20 21.46 -57.32 -24.39
N LEU A 21 22.56 -57.63 -23.69
CA LEU A 21 22.84 -57.07 -22.37
C LEU A 21 23.04 -55.56 -22.44
N VAL A 22 23.79 -55.07 -23.44
CA VAL A 22 23.98 -53.63 -23.66
C VAL A 22 22.65 -52.94 -23.98
N CYS A 23 21.82 -53.50 -24.88
CA CYS A 23 20.50 -52.95 -25.19
C CYS A 23 19.57 -52.93 -23.97
N PHE A 24 19.59 -53.96 -23.13
CA PHE A 24 18.82 -54.01 -21.89
C PHE A 24 19.28 -52.93 -20.91
N LEU A 25 20.60 -52.75 -20.76
CA LEU A 25 21.18 -51.76 -19.85
C LEU A 25 20.84 -50.33 -20.31
N VAL A 26 20.87 -50.07 -21.63
CA VAL A 26 20.48 -48.78 -22.23
C VAL A 26 19.00 -48.47 -22.02
N LEU A 27 18.12 -49.46 -21.92
CA LEU A 27 16.69 -49.22 -21.66
C LEU A 27 16.38 -49.09 -20.16
N VAL A 28 16.98 -49.92 -19.32
CA VAL A 28 16.63 -50.01 -17.89
C VAL A 28 17.27 -48.89 -17.06
N VAL A 29 18.53 -48.54 -17.33
CA VAL A 29 19.24 -47.48 -16.59
C VAL A 29 18.55 -46.11 -16.66
N PRO A 30 18.10 -45.59 -17.83
CA PRO A 30 17.42 -44.29 -17.86
C PRO A 30 16.06 -44.33 -17.17
N ILE A 31 15.35 -45.46 -17.20
CA ILE A 31 14.09 -45.62 -16.45
C ILE A 31 14.36 -45.55 -14.93
N PHE A 32 15.39 -46.25 -14.46
CA PHE A 32 15.79 -46.18 -13.05
C PHE A 32 16.27 -44.79 -12.64
N LEU A 33 17.05 -44.10 -13.48
CA LEU A 33 17.47 -42.72 -13.25
C LEU A 33 16.29 -41.76 -13.22
N ALA A 34 15.31 -41.93 -14.11
CA ALA A 34 14.11 -41.11 -14.14
C ALA A 34 13.22 -41.36 -12.91
N ALA A 35 13.05 -42.61 -12.50
CA ALA A 35 12.33 -42.97 -11.28
C ALA A 35 13.01 -42.37 -10.03
N TRP A 36 14.34 -42.54 -9.92
CA TRP A 36 15.13 -41.96 -8.83
C TRP A 36 15.08 -40.42 -8.81
N TYR A 37 15.10 -39.79 -9.99
CA TYR A 37 14.96 -38.34 -10.13
C TYR A 37 13.56 -37.85 -9.71
N MET A 38 12.51 -38.59 -10.05
CA MET A 38 11.14 -38.24 -9.69
C MET A 38 10.88 -38.39 -8.19
N GLU A 39 11.39 -39.45 -7.59
CA GLU A 39 11.23 -39.73 -6.16
C GLU A 39 11.93 -38.65 -5.32
N ARG A 40 13.13 -38.21 -5.72
CA ARG A 40 13.81 -37.07 -5.09
C ARG A 40 13.09 -35.73 -5.24
N ARG A 41 12.23 -35.58 -6.25
CA ARG A 41 11.49 -34.33 -6.50
C ARG A 41 10.17 -34.27 -5.73
N LEU A 42 9.56 -35.42 -5.41
CA LEU A 42 8.29 -35.48 -4.70
C LEU A 42 8.42 -35.01 -3.24
N ASP A 43 9.53 -35.34 -2.56
CA ASP A 43 9.79 -34.89 -1.18
C ASP A 43 9.84 -33.37 -1.06
N THR A 44 10.47 -32.69 -2.04
CA THR A 44 10.58 -31.23 -2.05
C THR A 44 9.21 -30.53 -2.20
N VAL A 45 8.29 -31.15 -2.95
CA VAL A 45 6.93 -30.62 -3.16
C VAL A 45 6.05 -30.89 -1.95
N ALA A 46 6.20 -32.04 -1.30
CA ALA A 46 5.48 -32.38 -0.09
C ALA A 46 5.84 -31.43 1.07
N ASP A 47 7.11 -31.02 1.18
CA ASP A 47 7.56 -30.04 2.18
C ASP A 47 7.10 -28.61 1.87
N ALA A 48 7.03 -28.21 0.59
CA ALA A 48 6.54 -26.89 0.18
C ALA A 48 5.02 -26.70 0.38
N LEU A 49 4.28 -27.78 0.58
CA LEU A 49 2.83 -27.77 0.84
C LEU A 49 2.49 -27.86 2.34
N ARG A 50 3.49 -27.92 3.23
CA ARG A 50 3.27 -27.92 4.67
C ARG A 50 3.01 -26.50 5.15
N PHE A 51 1.94 -26.34 5.92
CA PHE A 51 1.63 -25.10 6.62
C PHE A 51 2.79 -24.72 7.56
N GLN A 52 3.46 -23.61 7.27
CA GLN A 52 4.50 -23.03 8.12
C GLN A 52 3.84 -21.98 9.02
N ALA A 53 3.69 -22.28 10.31
CA ALA A 53 3.22 -21.29 11.27
C ALA A 53 4.15 -20.07 11.24
N PRO A 54 3.64 -18.83 11.29
CA PRO A 54 4.47 -17.63 11.29
C PRO A 54 5.54 -17.74 12.37
N GLN A 55 6.81 -17.67 11.98
CA GLN A 55 7.90 -17.69 12.96
C GLN A 55 7.83 -16.42 13.80
N ALA A 56 8.05 -16.56 15.11
CA ALA A 56 8.21 -15.41 15.99
C ALA A 56 9.33 -14.52 15.44
N MET A 57 8.99 -13.26 15.20
CA MET A 57 9.83 -12.27 14.52
C MET A 57 11.10 -12.02 15.35
N ASP A 58 12.25 -11.88 14.68
CA ASP A 58 13.52 -11.54 15.29
C ASP A 58 13.36 -10.32 16.21
N GLU A 59 13.79 -10.43 17.46
CA GLU A 59 13.64 -9.38 18.48
C GLU A 59 14.29 -8.06 18.07
N SER A 60 15.36 -8.11 17.26
CA SER A 60 16.01 -6.90 16.74
C SER A 60 15.14 -6.13 15.72
N LEU A 61 14.26 -6.83 15.01
CA LEU A 61 13.27 -6.23 14.11
C LEU A 61 12.06 -5.69 14.87
N LEU A 62 11.87 -6.07 16.14
CA LEU A 62 10.80 -5.51 16.97
C LEU A 62 11.10 -4.07 17.34
N ASP A 63 12.35 -3.71 17.64
CA ASP A 63 12.72 -2.35 18.05
C ASP A 63 12.56 -1.34 16.90
N GLU A 64 13.08 -1.67 15.71
CA GLU A 64 12.94 -0.84 14.50
C GLU A 64 11.46 -0.68 14.09
N LYS A 65 10.67 -1.74 14.27
CA LYS A 65 9.24 -1.72 13.96
C LYS A 65 8.41 -1.11 15.09
N LEU A 66 8.88 -1.09 16.33
CA LEU A 66 8.23 -0.40 17.45
C LEU A 66 8.19 1.09 17.16
N GLU A 67 9.27 1.64 16.60
CA GLU A 67 9.35 3.04 16.17
C GLU A 67 8.35 3.36 15.03
N LEU A 68 8.07 2.38 14.15
CA LEU A 68 7.02 2.45 13.13
C LEU A 68 5.60 2.19 13.66
N LEU A 69 5.46 1.51 14.80
CA LEU A 69 4.18 1.18 15.45
C LEU A 69 3.74 2.24 16.46
N THR A 70 4.67 3.00 17.03
CA THR A 70 4.36 4.14 17.87
C THR A 70 3.76 5.22 17.00
N ALA A 71 2.42 5.36 17.06
CA ALA A 71 1.70 6.48 16.51
C ALA A 71 2.46 7.78 16.81
N HIS A 72 3.06 8.41 15.80
CA HIS A 72 3.91 9.58 15.96
C HIS A 72 3.12 10.67 16.70
N PRO A 73 3.41 10.90 17.99
CA PRO A 73 2.54 11.74 18.79
C PRO A 73 2.94 13.20 18.55
N VAL A 74 2.03 13.97 17.94
CA VAL A 74 2.29 15.35 17.52
C VAL A 74 1.31 16.30 18.18
N GLN A 75 1.74 17.53 18.45
CA GLN A 75 0.94 18.55 19.14
C GLN A 75 0.32 19.57 18.19
N GLY A 76 0.63 19.53 16.91
CA GLY A 76 -0.03 20.36 15.91
C GLY A 76 0.69 20.34 14.59
N GLN A 77 -0.09 20.49 13.51
CA GLN A 77 0.42 20.43 12.16
C GLN A 77 -0.38 21.37 11.24
N THR A 78 0.23 21.71 10.12
CA THR A 78 -0.42 22.28 8.95
C THR A 78 -0.46 21.22 7.86
N VAL A 79 -1.67 20.89 7.42
CA VAL A 79 -1.94 19.81 6.47
C VAL A 79 -2.50 20.39 5.19
N TYR A 80 -1.84 20.10 4.07
CA TYR A 80 -2.28 20.44 2.72
C TYR A 80 -3.13 19.30 2.16
N VAL A 81 -4.37 19.58 1.76
CA VAL A 81 -5.30 18.56 1.26
C VAL A 81 -5.69 18.90 -0.18
N PRO A 82 -5.27 18.10 -1.18
CA PRO A 82 -5.68 18.32 -2.57
C PRO A 82 -7.19 18.22 -2.72
N ALA A 83 -7.78 19.16 -3.46
CA ALA A 83 -9.22 19.22 -3.71
C ALA A 83 -9.48 19.60 -5.17
N TYR A 84 -10.45 18.97 -5.81
CA TYR A 84 -10.71 19.19 -7.24
C TYR A 84 -12.17 19.61 -7.40
N SER A 85 -12.42 20.90 -7.70
CA SER A 85 -13.77 21.36 -8.06
C SER A 85 -14.23 20.74 -9.37
N HIS A 86 -13.27 20.41 -10.24
CA HIS A 86 -13.50 19.66 -11.46
C HIS A 86 -12.27 18.88 -11.88
N VAL A 87 -12.52 17.81 -12.63
CA VAL A 87 -11.52 17.06 -13.41
C VAL A 87 -11.84 17.17 -14.89
N TYR A 88 -10.96 16.67 -15.76
CA TYR A 88 -11.16 16.74 -17.21
C TYR A 88 -11.42 15.34 -17.78
N HIS A 89 -12.34 15.24 -18.74
CA HIS A 89 -12.70 14.00 -19.44
C HIS A 89 -12.82 14.24 -20.95
N GLU A 90 -12.65 13.18 -21.75
CA GLU A 90 -12.69 13.20 -23.23
C GLU A 90 -11.85 14.34 -23.81
N ASP A 91 -12.49 15.28 -24.52
CA ASP A 91 -11.88 16.41 -25.22
C ASP A 91 -11.42 17.54 -24.28
N GLY A 92 -11.13 17.22 -23.01
CA GLY A 92 -10.73 18.19 -22.00
C GLY A 92 -11.88 19.03 -21.43
N LYS A 93 -13.13 18.53 -21.51
CA LYS A 93 -14.27 19.22 -20.89
C LYS A 93 -14.21 19.07 -19.37
N PRO A 94 -14.49 20.15 -18.61
CA PRO A 94 -14.53 20.05 -17.16
C PRO A 94 -15.75 19.26 -16.71
N HIS A 95 -15.52 18.32 -15.81
CA HIS A 95 -16.53 17.57 -15.09
C HIS A 95 -16.51 18.02 -13.63
N LEU A 96 -17.54 18.76 -13.22
CA LEU A 96 -17.62 19.35 -11.87
C LEU A 96 -17.78 18.26 -10.81
N LEU A 97 -17.42 18.57 -9.56
CA LEU A 97 -17.42 17.64 -8.43
C LEU A 97 -17.87 18.37 -7.17
N THR A 98 -18.68 17.71 -6.36
CA THR A 98 -18.89 18.12 -4.96
C THR A 98 -17.68 17.68 -4.15
N ILE A 99 -17.18 18.53 -3.24
CA ILE A 99 -16.03 18.21 -2.39
C ILE A 99 -16.45 18.22 -0.92
N THR A 100 -16.15 17.14 -0.21
CA THR A 100 -16.30 17.06 1.24
C THR A 100 -14.93 16.88 1.87
N LEU A 101 -14.44 17.90 2.56
CA LEU A 101 -13.28 17.80 3.43
C LEU A 101 -13.73 17.23 4.78
N SER A 102 -13.10 16.15 5.24
CA SER A 102 -13.33 15.53 6.54
C SER A 102 -12.08 15.64 7.39
N VAL A 103 -12.23 16.13 8.63
CA VAL A 103 -11.19 16.17 9.66
C VAL A 103 -11.63 15.25 10.80
N ARG A 104 -10.88 14.17 11.04
CA ARG A 104 -11.20 13.13 12.01
C ARG A 104 -10.12 13.10 13.09
N ASN A 105 -10.50 13.36 14.34
CA ASN A 105 -9.62 13.12 15.47
C ASN A 105 -9.46 11.60 15.65
N THR A 106 -8.24 11.09 15.54
CA THR A 106 -7.94 9.65 15.69
C THR A 106 -7.56 9.28 17.12
N SER A 107 -7.36 10.27 18.00
CA SER A 107 -7.09 10.02 19.41
C SER A 107 -8.32 9.43 20.11
N LEU A 108 -8.07 8.42 20.94
CA LEU A 108 -9.09 7.68 21.69
C LEU A 108 -9.59 8.43 22.92
N ASP A 109 -8.78 9.32 23.48
CA ASP A 109 -8.97 9.92 24.79
C ASP A 109 -8.70 11.43 24.84
N ARG A 110 -8.02 12.00 23.84
CA ARG A 110 -7.63 13.42 23.84
C ARG A 110 -8.34 14.21 22.75
N PRO A 111 -8.78 15.45 23.06
CA PRO A 111 -9.31 16.35 22.05
C PRO A 111 -8.19 16.99 21.24
N ILE A 112 -8.57 17.49 20.05
CA ILE A 112 -7.77 18.39 19.24
C ILE A 112 -8.55 19.67 18.98
N ILE A 113 -7.86 20.73 18.57
CA ILE A 113 -8.47 21.99 18.17
C ILE A 113 -8.11 22.24 16.71
N VAL A 114 -9.12 22.26 15.83
CA VAL A 114 -8.94 22.72 14.45
C VAL A 114 -8.94 24.25 14.48
N SER A 115 -7.76 24.84 14.30
CA SER A 115 -7.58 26.29 14.42
C SER A 115 -7.93 27.03 13.13
N SER A 116 -7.80 26.39 11.97
CA SER A 116 -8.12 27.02 10.68
C SER A 116 -8.41 25.99 9.60
N VAL A 117 -9.34 26.32 8.70
CA VAL A 117 -9.62 25.58 7.46
C VAL A 117 -9.79 26.61 6.35
N ARG A 118 -8.81 26.69 5.45
CA ARG A 118 -8.77 27.67 4.37
C ARG A 118 -8.75 26.96 3.03
N TYR A 119 -9.52 27.46 2.07
CA TYR A 119 -9.65 26.90 0.73
C TYR A 119 -8.97 27.82 -0.28
N TYR A 120 -8.06 27.26 -1.08
CA TYR A 120 -7.28 27.97 -2.09
C TYR A 120 -7.63 27.46 -3.49
N ASN A 121 -7.63 28.37 -4.47
CA ASN A 121 -7.82 28.01 -5.88
C ASN A 121 -6.52 27.57 -6.58
N THR A 122 -6.64 27.12 -7.82
CA THR A 122 -5.52 26.71 -8.69
C THR A 122 -4.40 27.75 -8.79
N LYS A 123 -4.69 29.05 -8.60
CA LYS A 123 -3.69 30.12 -8.66
C LYS A 123 -2.99 30.36 -7.33
N GLY A 124 -3.37 29.64 -6.27
CA GLY A 124 -2.85 29.82 -4.92
C GLY A 124 -3.49 30.97 -4.16
N ASN A 125 -4.61 31.52 -4.63
CA ASN A 125 -5.34 32.57 -3.91
C ASN A 125 -6.33 31.92 -2.94
N GLU A 126 -6.41 32.45 -1.73
CA GLU A 126 -7.44 32.06 -0.77
C GLU A 126 -8.82 32.50 -1.27
N VAL A 127 -9.74 31.55 -1.32
CA VAL A 127 -11.10 31.77 -1.80
C VAL A 127 -12.08 31.85 -0.64
N LYS A 128 -11.88 31.03 0.40
CA LYS A 128 -12.81 30.91 1.51
C LYS A 128 -12.10 30.43 2.78
N SER A 129 -12.39 31.09 3.90
CA SER A 129 -12.10 30.57 5.24
C SER A 129 -13.40 30.01 5.83
N TYR A 130 -13.32 28.82 6.42
CA TYR A 130 -14.48 28.10 6.94
C TYR A 130 -14.70 28.25 8.45
N LEU A 131 -13.70 28.73 9.17
CA LEU A 131 -13.74 28.89 10.61
C LEU A 131 -13.44 30.34 11.00
N ASP A 132 -14.40 30.99 11.65
CA ASP A 132 -14.20 32.30 12.30
C ASP A 132 -13.52 32.15 13.67
N LYS A 133 -13.70 30.99 14.30
CA LYS A 133 -13.16 30.65 15.62
C LYS A 133 -12.63 29.21 15.60
N PRO A 134 -11.61 28.88 16.42
CA PRO A 134 -11.13 27.52 16.56
C PRO A 134 -12.24 26.55 16.98
N LEU A 135 -12.25 25.35 16.38
CA LEU A 135 -13.24 24.32 16.61
C LEU A 135 -12.63 23.16 17.41
N PRO A 136 -13.03 22.94 18.67
CA PRO A 136 -12.59 21.76 19.42
C PRO A 136 -13.28 20.50 18.86
N LEU A 137 -12.49 19.46 18.60
CA LEU A 137 -12.95 18.13 18.25
C LEU A 137 -12.59 17.17 19.38
N GLY A 138 -13.61 16.56 19.98
CA GLY A 138 -13.43 15.54 21.01
C GLY A 138 -12.71 14.29 20.48
N PRO A 139 -12.35 13.34 21.37
CA PRO A 139 -11.80 12.06 20.97
C PRO A 139 -12.71 11.36 19.97
N LEU A 140 -12.13 10.80 18.90
CA LEU A 140 -12.86 10.14 17.80
C LEU A 140 -13.90 11.00 17.06
N ALA A 141 -13.98 12.29 17.34
CA ALA A 141 -14.93 13.18 16.70
C ALA A 141 -14.49 13.55 15.27
N THR A 142 -15.48 13.80 14.41
CA THR A 142 -15.27 14.22 13.02
C THR A 142 -16.02 15.53 12.77
N THR A 143 -15.45 16.38 11.92
CA THR A 143 -16.14 17.53 11.33
C THR A 143 -15.92 17.56 9.82
N GLU A 144 -16.89 18.11 9.10
CA GLU A 144 -16.89 18.13 7.64
C GLU A 144 -17.13 19.54 7.09
N PHE A 145 -16.53 19.83 5.94
CA PHE A 145 -16.70 21.08 5.21
C PHE A 145 -17.04 20.78 3.75
N LEU A 146 -18.09 21.43 3.24
CA LEU A 146 -18.63 21.19 1.91
C LEU A 146 -18.26 22.32 0.95
N ILE A 147 -17.82 21.94 -0.25
CA ILE A 147 -17.85 22.76 -1.46
C ILE A 147 -18.92 22.15 -2.36
N GLU A 148 -19.93 22.95 -2.68
CA GLU A 148 -21.00 22.51 -3.57
C GLU A 148 -20.46 22.33 -4.99
N ARG A 149 -21.04 21.38 -5.73
CA ARG A 149 -20.65 21.08 -7.12
C ARG A 149 -20.53 22.31 -8.01
N ASP A 150 -21.49 23.23 -7.90
CA ASP A 150 -21.61 24.37 -8.80
C ASP A 150 -20.65 25.51 -8.39
N ASP A 151 -19.92 25.36 -7.27
CA ASP A 151 -18.82 26.25 -6.87
C ASP A 151 -17.53 25.91 -7.63
N THR A 152 -17.30 26.63 -8.74
CA THR A 152 -16.11 26.49 -9.57
C THR A 152 -14.95 27.38 -9.15
N SER A 153 -15.04 28.05 -8.00
CA SER A 153 -14.07 29.08 -7.60
C SER A 153 -12.68 28.53 -7.28
N GLY A 154 -12.59 27.26 -6.89
CA GLY A 154 -11.34 26.56 -6.63
C GLY A 154 -10.60 26.10 -7.88
N GLY A 155 -11.32 25.55 -8.86
CA GLY A 155 -10.75 25.01 -10.09
C GLY A 155 -10.11 23.62 -9.94
N SER A 156 -9.31 23.21 -10.93
CA SER A 156 -8.71 21.87 -11.05
C SER A 156 -7.46 21.63 -10.19
N GLY A 157 -6.94 22.66 -9.52
CA GLY A 157 -5.78 22.59 -8.64
C GLY A 157 -6.08 23.17 -7.26
N ALA A 158 -7.36 23.14 -6.86
CA ALA A 158 -7.76 23.66 -5.57
C ALA A 158 -7.16 22.83 -4.42
N ASN A 159 -7.16 23.39 -3.23
CA ASN A 159 -6.68 22.70 -2.04
C ASN A 159 -7.22 23.33 -0.78
N PHE A 160 -7.23 22.54 0.29
CA PHE A 160 -7.42 23.04 1.64
C PHE A 160 -6.09 23.10 2.37
N LEU A 161 -5.97 24.11 3.22
CA LEU A 161 -4.95 24.22 4.23
C LEU A 161 -5.64 24.11 5.59
N VAL A 162 -5.40 23.01 6.28
CA VAL A 162 -5.98 22.72 7.59
C VAL A 162 -4.90 22.85 8.65
N GLU A 163 -5.17 23.68 9.65
CA GLU A 163 -4.31 23.83 10.81
C GLU A 163 -5.03 23.27 12.03
N TRP A 164 -4.32 22.43 12.77
CA TRP A 164 -4.83 21.87 14.01
C TRP A 164 -3.72 21.86 15.07
N VAL A 165 -4.13 21.90 16.33
CA VAL A 165 -3.25 21.84 17.50
C VAL A 165 -3.89 20.98 18.60
N SER A 166 -3.09 20.45 19.50
CA SER A 166 -3.52 19.86 20.76
C SER A 166 -2.57 20.31 21.86
N ASN A 167 -3.08 20.39 23.09
CA ASN A 167 -2.27 20.76 24.25
C ASN A 167 -1.29 19.64 24.62
N GLU A 168 -1.65 18.39 24.32
CA GLU A 168 -0.84 17.21 24.57
C GLU A 168 -0.54 16.49 23.26
N PRO A 169 0.55 15.69 23.18
CA PRO A 169 0.82 14.90 21.99
C PRO A 169 -0.34 13.93 21.72
N VAL A 170 -0.82 13.88 20.48
CA VAL A 170 -1.91 12.99 20.05
C VAL A 170 -1.52 12.22 18.80
N THR A 171 -2.23 11.13 18.52
CA THR A 171 -2.18 10.48 17.21
C THR A 171 -2.60 11.46 16.13
N GLU A 172 -1.87 11.45 15.01
CA GLU A 172 -2.16 12.32 13.87
C GLU A 172 -3.63 12.13 13.38
N PRO A 173 -4.42 13.22 13.26
CA PRO A 173 -5.78 13.13 12.77
C PRO A 173 -5.79 12.75 11.29
N ILE A 174 -6.83 12.02 10.88
CA ILE A 174 -7.05 11.75 9.46
C ILE A 174 -7.75 12.95 8.85
N ILE A 175 -7.11 13.56 7.85
CA ILE A 175 -7.66 14.68 7.09
C ILE A 175 -7.70 14.28 5.62
N GLU A 176 -8.90 14.27 5.04
CA GLU A 176 -9.13 13.77 3.68
C GLU A 176 -10.18 14.61 2.96
N ALA A 177 -10.06 14.73 1.64
CA ALA A 177 -11.09 15.30 0.79
C ALA A 177 -11.68 14.19 -0.09
N VAL A 178 -13.01 14.06 -0.06
CA VAL A 178 -13.77 13.18 -0.95
C VAL A 178 -14.41 14.03 -2.03
N MET A 179 -14.15 13.67 -3.28
CA MET A 179 -14.77 14.30 -4.44
C MET A 179 -15.76 13.33 -5.07
N ILE A 180 -16.97 13.80 -5.36
CA ILE A 180 -18.04 12.96 -5.93
C ILE A 180 -18.91 13.72 -6.93
N ASP A 181 -19.30 13.03 -8.00
CA ASP A 181 -20.47 13.36 -8.82
C ASP A 181 -21.27 12.10 -9.14
N THR A 182 -22.59 12.24 -9.07
CA THR A 182 -23.55 11.20 -9.43
C THR A 182 -24.66 11.70 -10.37
N ARG A 183 -24.56 12.92 -10.93
CA ARG A 183 -25.58 13.46 -11.87
C ARG A 183 -25.59 12.75 -13.24
N SER A 184 -24.50 12.08 -13.60
CA SER A 184 -24.30 11.36 -14.86
C SER A 184 -24.70 9.87 -14.75
N GLN A 185 -24.89 9.18 -15.88
CA GLN A 185 -25.03 7.71 -15.93
C GLN A 185 -23.76 6.97 -15.48
N GLN A 186 -22.63 7.66 -15.44
CA GLN A 186 -21.38 7.21 -14.84
C GLN A 186 -21.05 8.17 -13.69
N GLY A 187 -21.26 7.72 -12.45
CA GLY A 187 -20.82 8.45 -11.27
C GLY A 187 -19.32 8.26 -11.07
N ILE A 188 -18.64 9.32 -10.64
CA ILE A 188 -17.22 9.25 -10.26
C ILE A 188 -17.05 9.68 -8.82
N SER A 189 -16.19 8.98 -8.10
CA SER A 189 -15.81 9.36 -6.75
C SER A 189 -14.38 8.94 -6.47
N PHE A 190 -13.64 9.81 -5.80
CA PHE A 190 -12.29 9.51 -5.33
C PHE A 190 -11.96 10.35 -4.11
N ALA A 191 -11.05 9.85 -3.29
CA ALA A 191 -10.57 10.55 -2.10
C ALA A 191 -9.09 10.91 -2.25
N ARG A 192 -8.68 11.98 -1.59
CA ARG A 192 -7.28 12.39 -1.44
C ARG A 192 -7.00 12.69 0.02
N SER A 193 -6.02 11.98 0.57
CA SER A 193 -5.50 12.27 1.90
C SER A 193 -4.68 13.56 1.90
N GLY A 194 -4.71 14.25 3.03
CA GLY A 194 -3.83 15.37 3.31
C GLY A 194 -2.37 14.95 3.42
N LYS A 195 -1.49 15.93 3.19
CA LYS A 195 -0.05 15.80 3.41
C LYS A 195 0.39 16.86 4.40
N VAL A 196 1.05 16.45 5.47
CA VAL A 196 1.69 17.36 6.44
C VAL A 196 2.77 18.15 5.70
N ILE A 197 2.70 19.48 5.82
CA ILE A 197 3.70 20.40 5.24
C ILE A 197 4.46 21.20 6.30
N LYS A 198 3.96 21.22 7.53
CA LYS A 198 4.62 21.85 8.68
C LYS A 198 4.15 21.20 9.97
N GLU A 199 5.08 20.96 10.88
CA GLU A 199 4.78 20.56 12.25
C GLU A 199 5.00 21.75 13.20
N LYS A 200 4.16 21.84 14.23
CA LYS A 200 4.37 22.77 15.35
C LYS A 200 5.11 22.00 16.43
N SER A 201 6.42 22.23 16.53
CA SER A 201 7.24 21.69 17.62
C SER A 201 6.99 22.50 18.92
N PRO A 202 6.96 21.86 20.09
CA PRO A 202 6.78 22.54 21.38
C PRO A 202 7.90 23.49 21.83
N GLU A 203 8.96 23.75 21.06
CA GLU A 203 10.12 24.51 21.55
C GLU A 203 10.58 25.61 20.58
N ASN A 204 10.18 26.85 20.86
CA ASN A 204 10.96 28.09 20.67
C ASN A 204 10.27 29.33 21.29
N GLU A 205 9.64 29.19 22.45
CA GLU A 205 9.49 30.31 23.38
C GLU A 205 10.58 30.16 24.44
N ASN A 206 11.79 30.62 24.14
CA ASN A 206 12.76 30.94 25.17
C ASN A 206 12.44 32.37 25.64
N PRO A 207 11.77 32.58 26.78
CA PRO A 207 11.64 33.91 27.32
C PRO A 207 13.06 34.32 27.75
N MET A 208 13.67 35.23 27.01
CA MET A 208 14.88 35.92 27.47
C MET A 208 14.52 36.62 28.78
N THR A 209 14.89 35.95 29.88
CA THR A 209 14.97 36.46 31.23
C THR A 209 16.07 37.51 31.32
N ASN A 210 15.72 38.64 31.94
CA ASN A 210 16.51 39.77 32.43
C ASN A 210 17.02 40.81 31.44
#